data_AF-A0A6P5QFM9-F1
#
_entry.id   AF-A0A6P5QFM9-F1
#
_cell.length_a   1.000
_cell.length_b   1.000
_cell.length_c   1.000
_cell.angle_alpha   90.00
_cell.angle_beta   90.00
_cell.angle_gamma   90.00
#
_symmetry.space_group_name_H-M   'P 1'
#
loop_
_entity.id
_entity.type
_entity.pdbx_description
1 polymer ?
#
loop_
_entity_poly.entity_id
_entity_poly.type
_entity_poly.pdbx_seq_one_letter_code
_entity_poly.pdbx_strand_id
1 'polypeptide(L)'
;MSQRDTLVHLFAGGCGGTVGAILTCPLEVVKTRLQSSSVTLYISEVQLNTMAGASVNRVVSPGPLHCLKVILEKEGPRSLFRGLGPNLVGVAPSRAIYFAAYSNCKEKLNGVFEPDSTQVHMVSAAMAGFTAITATNPIWLIKTRLQLDARTRGEKQMGAFECVRKVYQTDGLRGFYRGMSASYAGISETVIHFVIYESIKQKLLECKTASMMETDEESVKEASDFVRMMLAAATSKTCATTIAYPHEVVRTRLREEGTKYRSFFQTLSLIVQEEGYGSLYRGLTTHLVRQIPNTAIMMATYELVVYLLNG
;
A
#
# COMPACT_ATOMS: atom_id res chain seq x y z
N MET A 1 11.70 14.21 26.32
CA MET A 1 12.45 13.69 25.15
C MET A 1 13.35 14.81 24.65
N SER A 2 14.66 14.59 24.56
CA SER A 2 15.57 15.59 23.99
C SER A 2 15.25 15.80 22.50
N GLN A 3 15.49 17.00 21.96
CA GLN A 3 15.37 17.23 20.51
C GLN A 3 16.24 16.25 19.71
N ARG A 4 17.40 15.85 20.28
CA ARG A 4 18.27 14.82 19.73
C ARG A 4 17.56 13.47 19.60
N ASP A 5 16.89 12.99 20.64
CA ASP A 5 16.18 11.69 20.62
C ASP A 5 15.09 11.68 19.55
N THR A 6 14.37 12.78 19.42
CA THR A 6 13.31 12.93 18.40
C THR A 6 13.89 12.84 16.98
N LEU A 7 15.04 13.48 16.74
CA LEU A 7 15.73 13.43 15.45
C LEU A 7 16.29 12.03 15.16
N VAL A 8 16.84 11.35 16.17
CA VAL A 8 17.35 9.97 16.03
C VAL A 8 16.23 9.02 15.64
N HIS A 9 15.09 9.06 16.33
CA HIS A 9 13.94 8.20 16.02
C HIS A 9 13.32 8.52 14.65
N LEU A 10 13.27 9.81 14.27
CA LEU A 10 12.82 10.23 12.94
C LEU A 10 13.75 9.68 11.84
N PHE A 11 15.06 9.80 12.03
CA PHE A 11 16.05 9.31 11.09
C PHE A 11 16.03 7.78 10.98
N ALA A 12 16.00 7.08 12.12
CA ALA A 12 15.87 5.62 12.17
C ALA A 12 14.60 5.13 11.46
N GLY A 13 13.46 5.79 11.68
CA GLY A 13 12.21 5.49 11.00
C GLY A 13 12.29 5.73 9.48
N GLY A 14 12.94 6.83 9.06
CA GLY A 14 13.17 7.16 7.65
C GLY A 14 14.07 6.14 6.93
N CYS A 15 15.18 5.75 7.56
CA CYS A 15 16.08 4.71 7.06
C CYS A 15 15.38 3.36 6.98
N GLY A 16 14.69 2.94 8.05
CA GLY A 16 13.94 1.67 8.05
C GLY A 16 12.86 1.61 6.98
N GLY A 17 12.11 2.70 6.78
CA GLY A 17 11.13 2.81 5.70
C GLY A 17 11.76 2.73 4.31
N THR A 18 12.93 3.34 4.11
CA THR A 18 13.65 3.34 2.83
C THR A 18 14.21 1.96 2.50
N VAL A 19 14.91 1.32 3.45
CA VAL A 19 15.46 -0.03 3.28
C VAL A 19 14.34 -1.04 3.06
N GLY A 20 13.25 -0.95 3.84
CA GLY A 20 12.05 -1.77 3.65
C GLY A 20 11.45 -1.61 2.25
N ALA A 21 11.33 -0.37 1.74
CA ALA A 21 10.81 -0.12 0.41
C ALA A 21 11.70 -0.68 -0.72
N ILE A 22 13.02 -0.63 -0.56
CA ILE A 22 13.98 -1.18 -1.54
C ILE A 22 13.89 -2.70 -1.57
N LEU A 23 14.01 -3.35 -0.41
CA LEU A 23 14.05 -4.82 -0.31
C LEU A 23 12.70 -5.46 -0.66
N THR A 24 11.59 -4.78 -0.38
CA THR A 24 10.25 -5.30 -0.71
C THR A 24 9.72 -4.80 -2.07
N CYS A 25 10.51 -4.02 -2.80
CA CYS A 25 10.16 -3.51 -4.13
C CYS A 25 9.75 -4.62 -5.12
N PRO A 26 10.46 -5.76 -5.21
CA PRO A 26 10.08 -6.85 -6.12
C PRO A 26 8.65 -7.37 -5.87
N LEU A 27 8.27 -7.51 -4.61
CA LEU A 27 6.92 -7.96 -4.23
C LEU A 27 5.86 -6.90 -4.55
N GLU A 28 6.17 -5.61 -4.37
CA GLU A 28 5.29 -4.51 -4.79
C GLU A 28 5.06 -4.49 -6.30
N VAL A 29 6.11 -4.71 -7.09
CA VAL A 29 5.99 -4.77 -8.56
C VAL A 29 5.10 -5.96 -8.95
N VAL A 30 5.36 -7.16 -8.42
CA VAL A 30 4.53 -8.35 -8.70
C VAL A 30 3.07 -8.11 -8.30
N LYS A 31 2.81 -7.55 -7.12
CA LYS A 31 1.45 -7.18 -6.69
C LYS A 31 0.78 -6.26 -7.71
N THR A 32 1.45 -5.17 -8.07
CA THR A 32 0.89 -4.13 -8.95
C THR A 32 0.62 -4.68 -10.36
N ARG A 33 1.50 -5.55 -10.85
CA ARG A 33 1.36 -6.27 -12.13
C ARG A 33 0.17 -7.23 -12.14
N LEU A 34 0.00 -8.03 -11.09
CA LEU A 34 -1.15 -8.93 -10.95
C LEU A 34 -2.47 -8.18 -10.83
N GLN A 35 -2.45 -7.00 -10.19
CA GLN A 35 -3.60 -6.12 -10.11
C GLN A 35 -3.97 -5.49 -11.45
N SER A 36 -3.16 -5.61 -12.50
CA SER A 36 -3.36 -4.94 -13.79
C SER A 36 -4.05 -5.79 -14.85
N SER A 37 -4.92 -5.15 -15.64
CA SER A 37 -5.68 -5.74 -16.76
C SER A 37 -4.75 -6.01 -17.93
N SER A 38 -4.05 -4.97 -18.38
CA SER A 38 -3.17 -4.98 -19.54
C SER A 38 -2.01 -5.95 -19.36
N VAL A 39 -1.44 -6.01 -18.16
CA VAL A 39 -0.34 -6.92 -17.86
C VAL A 39 -0.82 -8.36 -17.74
N THR A 40 -2.02 -8.59 -17.20
CA THR A 40 -2.60 -9.95 -17.19
C THR A 40 -2.77 -10.47 -18.61
N LEU A 41 -3.30 -9.63 -19.52
CA LEU A 41 -3.44 -9.98 -20.93
C LEU A 41 -2.09 -10.24 -21.60
N TYR A 42 -1.09 -9.39 -21.37
CA TYR A 42 0.28 -9.62 -21.87
C TYR A 42 0.87 -10.96 -21.39
N ILE A 43 0.75 -11.27 -20.10
CA ILE A 43 1.27 -12.55 -19.56
C ILE A 43 0.50 -13.74 -20.15
N SER A 44 -0.82 -13.61 -20.32
CA SER A 44 -1.64 -14.66 -20.93
C SER A 44 -1.36 -14.86 -22.42
N GLU A 45 -1.10 -13.80 -23.19
CA GLU A 45 -0.65 -13.88 -24.58
C GLU A 45 0.72 -14.56 -24.70
N VAL A 46 1.66 -14.21 -23.81
CA VAL A 46 2.99 -14.87 -23.75
C VAL A 46 2.85 -16.36 -23.44
N GLN A 47 1.91 -16.74 -22.57
CA GLN A 47 1.65 -18.14 -22.24
C GLN A 47 1.06 -18.91 -23.43
N LEU A 48 0.11 -18.33 -24.16
CA LEU A 48 -0.46 -18.90 -25.38
C LEU A 48 0.58 -19.10 -26.48
N ASN A 49 1.52 -18.16 -26.65
CA ASN A 49 2.59 -18.30 -27.64
C ASN A 49 3.63 -19.37 -27.26
N THR A 50 3.72 -19.75 -25.98
CA THR A 50 4.63 -20.80 -25.50
C THR A 50 3.97 -22.19 -25.56
N MET A 51 2.62 -22.25 -25.51
CA MET A 51 1.85 -23.49 -25.63
C MET A 51 1.11 -23.52 -26.96
N ALA A 52 1.77 -24.02 -28.00
CA ALA A 52 1.17 -24.17 -29.33
C ALA A 52 -0.22 -24.86 -29.29
N GLY A 53 -1.25 -24.15 -29.75
CA GLY A 53 -2.49 -24.77 -30.28
C GLY A 53 -3.70 -24.95 -29.35
N ALA A 54 -3.71 -24.43 -28.11
CA ALA A 54 -4.90 -24.56 -27.26
C ALA A 54 -5.90 -23.39 -27.47
N SER A 55 -7.15 -23.76 -27.78
CA SER A 55 -8.28 -22.88 -28.05
C SER A 55 -8.58 -21.89 -26.93
N VAL A 56 -9.02 -20.70 -27.34
CA VAL A 56 -9.53 -19.60 -26.52
C VAL A 56 -10.62 -20.12 -25.58
N ASN A 57 -10.45 -19.99 -24.26
CA ASN A 57 -11.62 -19.69 -23.43
C ASN A 57 -11.42 -19.21 -21.99
N ARG A 58 -10.23 -19.23 -21.38
CA ARG A 58 -10.06 -18.60 -20.05
C ARG A 58 -8.68 -17.96 -19.90
N VAL A 59 -8.66 -16.64 -19.73
CA VAL A 59 -7.53 -15.90 -19.19
C VAL A 59 -7.34 -16.37 -17.74
N VAL A 60 -6.62 -17.48 -17.55
CA VAL A 60 -6.25 -17.95 -16.21
C VAL A 60 -5.22 -16.96 -15.68
N SER A 61 -5.56 -16.30 -14.57
CA SER A 61 -4.65 -15.36 -13.93
C SER A 61 -3.38 -16.08 -13.50
N PRO A 62 -2.19 -15.62 -13.93
CA PRO A 62 -0.94 -16.24 -13.53
C PRO A 62 -0.74 -16.09 -12.02
N GLY A 63 -0.23 -17.13 -11.37
CA GLY A 63 0.17 -17.04 -9.97
C GLY A 63 1.33 -16.05 -9.77
N PRO A 64 1.58 -15.59 -8.53
CA PRO A 64 2.63 -14.61 -8.23
C PRO A 64 4.04 -15.09 -8.61
N LEU A 65 4.34 -16.37 -8.42
CA LEU A 65 5.62 -16.96 -8.83
C LEU A 65 5.78 -16.99 -10.35
N HIS A 66 4.70 -17.27 -11.07
CA HIS A 66 4.70 -17.24 -12.54
C HIS A 66 4.91 -15.81 -13.05
N CYS A 67 4.20 -14.83 -12.49
CA CYS A 67 4.41 -13.42 -12.81
C CYS A 67 5.85 -12.99 -12.56
N LEU A 68 6.45 -13.38 -11.43
CA LEU A 68 7.85 -13.10 -11.12
C LEU A 68 8.80 -13.71 -12.14
N LYS A 69 8.59 -14.99 -12.50
CA LYS A 69 9.40 -15.70 -13.50
C LYS A 69 9.35 -15.00 -14.86
N VAL A 70 8.15 -14.65 -15.33
CA VAL A 70 7.97 -13.94 -16.61
C VAL A 70 8.67 -12.59 -16.61
N ILE A 71 8.58 -11.81 -15.53
CA ILE A 71 9.28 -10.52 -15.42
C ILE A 71 10.81 -10.72 -15.51
N LEU A 72 11.34 -11.70 -14.79
CA LEU A 72 12.78 -11.98 -14.79
C LEU A 72 13.30 -12.44 -16.15
N GLU A 73 12.55 -13.30 -16.84
CA GLU A 73 12.95 -13.85 -18.15
C GLU A 73 12.78 -12.83 -19.29
N LYS A 74 11.68 -12.08 -19.31
CA LYS A 74 11.30 -11.20 -20.44
C LYS A 74 11.73 -9.75 -20.27
N GLU A 75 11.68 -9.20 -19.05
CA GLU A 75 12.01 -7.80 -18.78
C GLU A 75 13.37 -7.63 -18.07
N GLY A 76 13.87 -8.69 -17.41
CA GLY A 76 15.10 -8.70 -16.63
C GLY A 76 14.94 -8.20 -15.17
N PRO A 77 15.93 -8.47 -14.30
CA PRO A 77 15.85 -8.23 -12.86
C PRO A 77 15.72 -6.75 -12.48
N ARG A 78 16.25 -5.83 -13.30
CA ARG A 78 16.12 -4.39 -13.07
C ARG A 78 14.66 -3.92 -13.09
N SER A 79 13.77 -4.64 -13.78
CA SER A 79 12.36 -4.28 -13.88
C SER A 79 11.59 -4.45 -12.57
N LEU A 80 12.11 -5.25 -11.62
CA LEU A 80 11.54 -5.41 -10.27
C LEU A 80 11.72 -4.18 -9.37
N PHE A 81 12.54 -3.21 -9.79
CA PHE A 81 12.77 -1.96 -9.08
C PHE A 81 12.10 -0.76 -9.76
N ARG A 82 11.23 -1.00 -10.75
CA ARG A 82 10.48 0.09 -11.41
C ARG A 82 9.57 0.80 -10.43
N GLY A 83 9.49 2.13 -10.56
CA GLY A 83 8.72 2.98 -9.66
C GLY A 83 9.36 3.23 -8.28
N LEU A 84 10.52 2.65 -7.97
CA LEU A 84 11.23 2.89 -6.70
C LEU A 84 11.63 4.37 -6.54
N GLY A 85 12.14 5.02 -7.60
CA GLY A 85 12.52 6.44 -7.56
C GLY A 85 11.38 7.36 -7.12
N PRO A 86 10.24 7.38 -7.83
CA PRO A 86 9.06 8.15 -7.41
C PRO A 86 8.54 7.76 -6.03
N ASN A 87 8.64 6.48 -5.64
CA ASN A 87 8.28 6.04 -4.30
C ASN A 87 9.13 6.74 -3.24
N LEU A 88 10.46 6.67 -3.35
CA LEU A 88 11.39 7.26 -2.38
C LEU A 88 11.24 8.79 -2.28
N VAL A 89 11.08 9.47 -3.42
CA VAL A 89 10.87 10.92 -3.45
C VAL A 89 9.49 11.30 -2.88
N GLY A 90 8.48 10.45 -3.03
CA GLY A 90 7.11 10.74 -2.62
C GLY A 90 6.80 10.55 -1.13
N VAL A 91 7.50 9.64 -0.43
CA VAL A 91 7.16 9.31 0.96
C VAL A 91 7.33 10.52 1.89
N ALA A 92 8.48 11.19 1.85
CA ALA A 92 8.77 12.30 2.76
C ALA A 92 7.81 13.50 2.57
N PRO A 93 7.57 14.01 1.34
CA PRO A 93 6.56 15.05 1.11
C PRO A 93 5.16 14.64 1.51
N SER A 94 4.76 13.37 1.25
CA SER A 94 3.44 12.88 1.66
C SER A 94 3.24 12.94 3.16
N ARG A 95 4.26 12.57 3.95
CA ARG A 95 4.21 12.65 5.42
C ARG A 95 4.25 14.09 5.91
N ALA A 96 5.09 14.94 5.31
CA ALA A 96 5.17 16.36 5.67
C ALA A 96 3.83 17.08 5.44
N ILE A 97 3.20 16.87 4.27
CA ILE A 97 1.89 17.46 3.95
C ILE A 97 0.82 16.94 4.91
N TYR A 98 0.83 15.64 5.23
CA TYR A 98 -0.10 15.06 6.20
C TYR A 98 0.03 15.72 7.57
N PHE A 99 1.25 15.78 8.14
CA PHE A 99 1.45 16.38 9.46
C PHE A 99 1.14 17.88 9.48
N ALA A 100 1.52 18.62 8.44
CA ALA A 100 1.19 20.04 8.33
C ALA A 100 -0.32 20.27 8.27
N ALA A 101 -1.03 19.52 7.43
CA ALA A 101 -2.49 19.61 7.32
C ALA A 101 -3.17 19.18 8.63
N TYR A 102 -2.67 18.14 9.28
CA TYR A 102 -3.19 17.64 10.56
C TYR A 102 -3.05 18.69 11.65
N SER A 103 -1.86 19.25 11.86
CA SER A 103 -1.62 20.27 12.89
C SER A 103 -2.47 21.52 12.65
N ASN A 104 -2.54 22.00 11.40
CA ASN A 104 -3.36 23.17 11.05
C ASN A 104 -4.86 22.92 11.24
N CYS A 105 -5.37 21.73 10.91
CA CYS A 105 -6.77 21.38 11.14
C CYS A 105 -7.05 21.25 12.63
N LYS A 106 -6.16 20.61 13.39
CA LYS A 106 -6.28 20.41 14.83
C LYS A 106 -6.35 21.75 15.56
N GLU A 107 -5.46 22.68 15.25
CA GLU A 107 -5.42 24.02 15.86
C GLU A 107 -6.72 24.80 15.63
N LYS A 108 -7.25 24.78 14.39
CA LYS A 108 -8.52 25.43 14.07
C LYS A 108 -9.72 24.77 14.75
N LEU A 109 -9.74 23.44 14.81
CA LEU A 109 -10.85 22.69 15.41
C LEU A 109 -10.84 22.76 16.93
N ASN A 110 -9.68 22.83 17.58
CA ASN A 110 -9.56 23.10 19.02
C ASN A 110 -10.12 24.47 19.43
N GLY A 111 -10.26 25.42 18.48
CA GLY A 111 -10.93 26.70 18.72
C GLY A 111 -12.45 26.67 18.60
N VAL A 112 -13.03 25.57 18.09
CA VAL A 112 -14.48 25.43 17.83
C VAL A 112 -15.09 24.31 18.66
N PHE A 113 -14.36 23.22 18.86
CA PHE A 113 -14.75 22.05 19.65
C PHE A 113 -13.99 22.01 20.96
N GLU A 114 -14.40 21.09 21.86
CA GLU A 114 -13.64 20.82 23.08
C GLU A 114 -12.20 20.39 22.72
N PRO A 115 -11.19 21.08 23.27
CA PRO A 115 -9.79 20.84 22.94
C PRO A 115 -9.40 19.38 23.15
N ASP A 116 -8.65 18.81 22.19
CA ASP A 116 -8.14 17.43 22.23
C ASP A 116 -9.20 16.32 22.34
N SER A 117 -10.46 16.62 22.00
CA SER A 117 -11.50 15.60 21.89
C SER A 117 -11.21 14.59 20.76
N THR A 118 -11.71 13.36 20.90
CA THR A 118 -11.59 12.31 19.88
C THR A 118 -12.12 12.77 18.52
N GLN A 119 -13.17 13.61 18.51
CA GLN A 119 -13.74 14.16 17.29
C GLN A 119 -12.75 15.07 16.56
N VAL A 120 -12.04 15.96 17.28
CA VAL A 120 -11.01 16.82 16.69
C VAL A 120 -9.91 15.99 16.05
N HIS A 121 -9.43 14.96 16.74
CA HIS A 121 -8.41 14.06 16.21
C HIS A 121 -8.86 13.31 14.95
N MET A 122 -10.09 12.78 14.94
CA MET A 122 -10.64 12.07 13.78
C MET A 122 -10.84 12.99 12.57
N VAL A 123 -11.43 14.17 12.76
CA VAL A 123 -11.67 15.12 11.66
C VAL A 123 -10.35 15.67 11.12
N SER A 124 -9.41 16.01 11.99
CA SER A 124 -8.07 16.49 11.59
C SER A 124 -7.31 15.41 10.81
N ALA A 125 -7.35 14.16 11.26
CA ALA A 125 -6.72 13.03 10.57
C ALA A 125 -7.34 12.78 9.19
N ALA A 126 -8.68 12.84 9.09
CA ALA A 126 -9.38 12.69 7.82
C ALA A 126 -9.00 13.81 6.84
N MET A 127 -9.10 15.08 7.25
CA MET A 127 -8.74 16.23 6.41
C MET A 127 -7.27 16.19 5.97
N ALA A 128 -6.37 15.81 6.88
CA ALA A 128 -4.96 15.61 6.55
C ALA A 128 -4.76 14.50 5.52
N GLY A 129 -5.46 13.37 5.67
CA GLY A 129 -5.46 12.26 4.72
C GLY A 129 -5.91 12.70 3.33
N PHE A 130 -7.07 13.38 3.23
CA PHE A 130 -7.58 13.89 1.94
C PHE A 130 -6.61 14.88 1.29
N THR A 131 -6.06 15.81 2.07
CA THR A 131 -5.10 16.82 1.58
C THR A 131 -3.82 16.16 1.06
N ALA A 132 -3.23 15.25 1.84
CA ALA A 132 -2.02 14.54 1.47
C ALA A 132 -2.22 13.66 0.23
N ILE A 133 -3.33 12.92 0.15
CA ILE A 133 -3.67 12.10 -1.02
C ILE A 133 -3.82 12.99 -2.26
N THR A 134 -4.54 14.11 -2.16
CA THR A 134 -4.77 15.02 -3.29
C THR A 134 -3.45 15.61 -3.79
N ALA A 135 -2.61 16.13 -2.88
CA ALA A 135 -1.37 16.78 -3.23
C ALA A 135 -0.32 15.81 -3.81
N THR A 136 -0.29 14.57 -3.32
CA THR A 136 0.73 13.58 -3.74
C THR A 136 0.27 12.61 -4.80
N ASN A 137 -1.00 12.66 -5.24
CA ASN A 137 -1.51 11.75 -6.26
C ASN A 137 -0.68 11.72 -7.56
N PRO A 138 -0.13 12.85 -8.07
CA PRO A 138 0.74 12.82 -9.25
C PRO A 138 1.93 11.87 -9.09
N ILE A 139 2.58 11.87 -7.92
CA ILE A 139 3.75 11.02 -7.65
C ILE A 139 3.34 9.54 -7.64
N TRP A 140 2.23 9.23 -6.96
CA TRP A 140 1.72 7.86 -6.86
C TRP A 140 1.23 7.32 -8.20
N LEU A 141 0.65 8.18 -9.05
CA LEU A 141 0.23 7.81 -10.40
C LEU A 141 1.44 7.43 -11.25
N ILE A 142 2.52 8.23 -11.23
CA ILE A 142 3.75 7.93 -11.97
C ILE A 142 4.42 6.66 -11.45
N LYS A 143 4.47 6.46 -10.12
CA LYS A 143 4.93 5.19 -9.52
C LYS A 143 4.16 4.01 -10.12
N THR A 144 2.82 4.05 -10.08
CA THR A 144 1.98 2.96 -10.58
C THR A 144 2.19 2.75 -12.08
N ARG A 145 2.20 3.79 -12.92
CA ARG A 145 2.41 3.63 -14.37
C ARG A 145 3.77 3.04 -14.72
N LEU A 146 4.85 3.43 -14.02
CA LEU A 146 6.17 2.82 -14.21
C LEU A 146 6.21 1.34 -13.79
N GLN A 147 5.49 0.98 -12.72
CA GLN A 147 5.35 -0.41 -12.29
C GLN A 147 4.50 -1.25 -13.25
N LEU A 148 3.65 -0.60 -14.05
CA LEU A 148 2.78 -1.23 -15.05
C LEU A 148 3.35 -1.19 -16.47
N ASP A 149 4.45 -0.49 -16.73
CA ASP A 149 5.14 -0.47 -18.03
C ASP A 149 5.85 -1.81 -18.25
N ALA A 150 5.21 -2.78 -18.92
CA ALA A 150 5.81 -4.06 -19.28
C ALA A 150 6.50 -3.92 -20.64
N ARG A 151 7.83 -3.87 -20.64
CA ARG A 151 8.63 -3.74 -21.87
C ARG A 151 9.64 -4.85 -21.99
N THR A 152 9.81 -5.36 -23.20
CA THR A 152 10.68 -6.50 -23.48
C THR A 152 12.14 -6.10 -23.37
N ARG A 153 13.00 -7.03 -22.96
CA ARG A 153 14.45 -6.85 -22.86
C ARG A 153 15.02 -6.32 -24.19
N GLY A 154 15.58 -5.12 -24.16
CA GLY A 154 16.14 -4.43 -25.34
C GLY A 154 15.37 -3.17 -25.74
N GLU A 155 14.12 -3.02 -25.31
CA GLU A 155 13.37 -1.78 -25.50
C GLU A 155 13.84 -0.70 -24.51
N LYS A 156 13.86 0.56 -24.97
CA LYS A 156 14.17 1.69 -24.09
C LYS A 156 13.15 1.74 -22.96
N GLN A 157 13.64 1.62 -21.73
CA GLN A 157 12.83 1.71 -20.52
C GLN A 157 12.36 3.16 -20.33
N MET A 158 11.09 3.33 -19.97
CA MET A 158 10.53 4.66 -19.73
C MET A 158 11.03 5.22 -18.40
N GLY A 159 11.67 6.38 -18.44
CA GLY A 159 12.05 7.13 -17.23
C GLY A 159 10.85 7.78 -16.53
N ALA A 160 10.99 8.14 -15.25
CA ALA A 160 9.94 8.85 -14.53
C ALA A 160 9.55 10.19 -15.18
N PHE A 161 10.54 10.96 -15.65
CA PHE A 161 10.30 12.22 -16.37
C PHE A 161 9.63 12.01 -17.73
N GLU A 162 10.00 10.94 -18.44
CA GLU A 162 9.33 10.57 -19.70
C GLU A 162 7.86 10.20 -19.44
N CYS A 163 7.58 9.46 -18.37
CA CYS A 163 6.21 9.13 -17.96
C CYS A 163 5.41 10.40 -17.60
N VAL A 164 6.00 11.34 -16.86
CA VAL A 164 5.37 12.65 -16.55
C VAL A 164 5.05 13.42 -17.82
N ARG A 165 6.02 13.53 -18.74
CA ARG A 165 5.83 14.21 -20.03
C ARG A 165 4.72 13.55 -20.84
N LYS A 166 4.71 12.22 -20.92
CA LYS A 166 3.69 11.45 -21.64
C LYS A 166 2.30 11.69 -21.07
N VAL A 167 2.13 11.59 -19.75
CA VAL A 167 0.84 11.85 -19.07
C VAL A 167 0.36 13.27 -19.37
N TYR A 168 1.24 14.26 -19.26
CA TYR A 168 0.89 15.65 -19.53
C TYR A 168 0.47 15.88 -20.99
N GLN A 169 1.15 15.24 -21.94
CA GLN A 169 0.83 15.35 -23.37
C GLN A 169 -0.46 14.62 -23.76
N THR A 170 -0.78 13.48 -23.15
CA THR A 170 -1.94 12.66 -23.52
C THR A 170 -3.22 13.03 -22.76
N ASP A 171 -3.11 13.25 -21.45
CA ASP A 171 -4.25 13.41 -20.54
C ASP A 171 -4.29 14.81 -19.88
N GLY A 172 -3.29 15.65 -20.11
CA GLY A 172 -3.14 16.95 -19.46
C GLY A 172 -2.97 16.84 -17.93
N LEU A 173 -3.26 17.94 -17.23
CA LEU A 173 -3.17 18.00 -15.77
C LEU A 173 -4.17 17.04 -15.09
N ARG A 174 -5.35 16.83 -15.68
CA ARG A 174 -6.37 15.93 -15.14
C ARG A 174 -5.91 14.46 -15.12
N GLY A 175 -5.00 14.09 -16.03
CA GLY A 175 -4.38 12.77 -16.07
C GLY A 175 -3.71 12.36 -14.77
N PHE A 176 -3.02 13.30 -14.11
CA PHE A 176 -2.31 13.06 -12.84
C PHE A 176 -3.23 12.78 -11.66
N TYR A 177 -4.54 13.00 -11.80
CA TYR A 177 -5.55 12.81 -10.75
C TYR A 177 -6.40 11.55 -10.96
N ARG A 178 -6.05 10.69 -11.92
CA ARG A 178 -6.71 9.39 -12.09
C ARG A 178 -6.46 8.47 -10.88
N GLY A 179 -7.50 7.71 -10.52
CA GLY A 179 -7.48 6.80 -9.37
C GLY A 179 -7.67 7.47 -8.00
N MET A 180 -7.90 8.79 -7.92
CA MET A 180 -8.13 9.47 -6.64
C MET A 180 -9.36 8.94 -5.89
N SER A 181 -10.48 8.69 -6.58
CA SER A 181 -11.69 8.15 -5.95
C SER A 181 -11.43 6.81 -5.26
N ALA A 182 -10.62 5.94 -5.88
CA ALA A 182 -10.21 4.69 -5.29
C ALA A 182 -9.21 4.87 -4.13
N SER A 183 -8.36 5.91 -4.20
CA SER A 183 -7.45 6.26 -3.11
C SER A 183 -8.21 6.75 -1.87
N TYR A 184 -9.29 7.52 -2.04
CA TYR A 184 -10.18 7.91 -0.96
C TYR A 184 -10.96 6.74 -0.38
N ALA A 185 -11.43 5.82 -1.22
CA ALA A 185 -12.02 4.57 -0.75
C ALA A 185 -11.04 3.79 0.15
N GLY A 186 -9.72 3.90 -0.05
CA GLY A 186 -8.73 3.29 0.83
C GLY A 186 -8.72 3.82 2.27
N ILE A 187 -9.26 5.02 2.54
CA ILE A 187 -9.43 5.52 3.91
C ILE A 187 -10.38 4.61 4.71
N SER A 188 -11.35 3.97 4.03
CA SER A 188 -12.25 3.01 4.68
C SER A 188 -11.52 1.79 5.25
N GLU A 189 -10.39 1.37 4.67
CA GLU A 189 -9.58 0.27 5.19
C GLU A 189 -9.08 0.57 6.61
N THR A 190 -8.66 1.82 6.86
CA THR A 190 -8.21 2.25 8.19
C THR A 190 -9.36 2.23 9.20
N VAL A 191 -10.56 2.66 8.78
CA VAL A 191 -11.75 2.64 9.63
C VAL A 191 -12.14 1.20 9.97
N ILE A 192 -12.20 0.32 8.98
CA ILE A 192 -12.52 -1.11 9.18
C ILE A 192 -11.49 -1.76 10.11
N HIS A 193 -10.21 -1.49 9.91
CA HIS A 193 -9.14 -1.99 10.78
C HIS A 193 -9.34 -1.55 12.23
N PHE A 194 -9.60 -0.25 12.46
CA PHE A 194 -9.79 0.28 13.80
C PHE A 194 -10.99 -0.37 14.51
N VAL A 195 -12.13 -0.49 13.82
CA VAL A 195 -13.35 -1.13 14.39
C VAL A 195 -13.09 -2.58 14.77
N ILE A 196 -12.45 -3.36 13.89
CA ILE A 196 -12.12 -4.76 14.17
C ILE A 196 -11.09 -4.85 15.30
N TYR A 197 -10.06 -4.00 15.28
CA TYR A 197 -9.01 -4.00 16.29
C TYR A 197 -9.56 -3.67 17.69
N GLU A 198 -10.36 -2.61 17.83
CA GLU A 198 -10.97 -2.25 19.12
C GLU A 198 -11.92 -3.36 19.61
N SER A 199 -12.68 -4.00 18.72
CA SER A 199 -13.54 -5.14 19.08
C SER A 199 -12.73 -6.34 19.61
N ILE A 200 -11.59 -6.66 18.99
CA ILE A 200 -10.71 -7.75 19.44
C ILE A 200 -10.01 -7.37 20.73
N LYS A 201 -9.53 -6.12 20.84
CA LYS A 201 -8.84 -5.58 22.01
C LYS A 201 -9.75 -5.57 23.25
N GLN A 202 -11.01 -5.16 23.13
CA GLN A 202 -11.98 -5.20 24.23
C GLN A 202 -12.16 -6.63 24.76
N LYS A 203 -12.39 -7.61 23.87
CA LYS A 203 -12.49 -9.03 24.26
C LYS A 203 -11.22 -9.55 24.92
N LEU A 204 -10.05 -9.15 24.44
CA LEU A 204 -8.77 -9.52 25.05
C LEU A 204 -8.61 -8.97 26.47
N LEU A 205 -9.03 -7.72 26.71
CA LEU A 205 -9.01 -7.07 28.02
C LEU A 205 -10.00 -7.71 28.99
N GLU A 206 -11.19 -8.10 28.52
CA GLU A 206 -12.17 -8.85 29.31
C GLU A 206 -11.60 -10.21 29.75
N CYS A 207 -11.02 -10.97 28.81
CA CYS A 207 -10.35 -12.23 29.14
C CYS A 207 -9.14 -12.04 30.07
N LYS A 208 -8.40 -10.94 29.92
CA LYS A 208 -7.28 -10.61 30.82
C LYS A 208 -7.78 -10.37 32.24
N THR A 209 -8.84 -9.58 32.41
CA THR A 209 -9.46 -9.29 33.72
C THR A 209 -9.94 -10.57 34.41
N ALA A 210 -10.51 -11.51 33.64
CA ALA A 210 -10.89 -12.83 34.16
C ALA A 210 -9.68 -13.69 34.60
N SER A 211 -8.56 -13.64 33.86
CA SER A 211 -7.34 -14.42 34.17
C SER A 211 -6.43 -13.81 35.24
N MET A 212 -6.57 -12.51 35.58
CA MET A 212 -5.78 -11.85 36.62
C MET A 212 -6.23 -12.23 38.04
N MET A 213 -7.35 -12.95 38.20
CA MET A 213 -7.79 -13.49 39.49
C MET A 213 -7.01 -14.73 39.97
N GLU A 214 -6.11 -15.33 39.17
CA GLU A 214 -5.53 -16.65 39.48
C GLU A 214 -3.99 -16.84 39.49
N THR A 215 -3.11 -15.86 39.20
CA THR A 215 -1.63 -16.14 39.25
C THR A 215 -0.70 -14.91 39.37
N ASP A 216 0.29 -14.97 40.28
CA ASP A 216 1.31 -13.96 40.64
C ASP A 216 2.63 -14.03 39.82
N GLU A 217 2.59 -14.19 38.49
CA GLU A 217 3.80 -14.05 37.63
C GLU A 217 3.67 -12.89 36.64
N GLU A 218 4.25 -11.73 36.98
CA GLU A 218 4.14 -10.47 36.23
C GLU A 218 4.91 -10.45 34.91
N SER A 219 6.15 -10.95 34.86
CA SER A 219 7.03 -10.79 33.69
C SER A 219 6.66 -11.67 32.49
N VAL A 220 6.16 -12.88 32.73
CA VAL A 220 5.70 -13.80 31.67
C VAL A 220 4.36 -13.33 31.09
N LYS A 221 3.51 -12.69 31.91
CA LYS A 221 2.22 -12.12 31.48
C LYS A 221 2.41 -10.93 30.53
N GLU A 222 3.38 -10.04 30.78
CA GLU A 222 3.63 -8.89 29.90
C GLU A 222 4.06 -9.30 28.48
N ALA A 223 4.96 -10.29 28.35
CA ALA A 223 5.37 -10.80 27.05
C ALA A 223 4.22 -11.50 26.30
N SER A 224 3.42 -12.29 27.01
CA SER A 224 2.22 -12.95 26.46
C SER A 224 1.17 -11.95 25.99
N ASP A 225 0.94 -10.88 26.77
CA ASP A 225 0.00 -9.82 26.43
C ASP A 225 0.45 -9.00 25.22
N PHE A 226 1.74 -8.68 25.13
CA PHE A 226 2.32 -8.03 23.95
C PHE A 226 2.10 -8.87 22.70
N VAL A 227 2.39 -10.17 22.74
CA VAL A 227 2.17 -11.10 21.62
C VAL A 227 0.68 -11.20 21.26
N ARG A 228 -0.22 -11.28 22.24
CA ARG A 228 -1.68 -11.26 22.00
C ARG A 228 -2.13 -9.99 21.30
N MET A 229 -1.63 -8.82 21.72
CA MET A 229 -1.95 -7.53 21.10
C MET A 229 -1.38 -7.41 19.69
N MET A 230 -0.18 -7.95 19.43
CA MET A 230 0.38 -8.04 18.08
C MET A 230 -0.47 -8.94 17.17
N LEU A 231 -0.88 -10.11 17.65
CA LEU A 231 -1.74 -11.02 16.90
C LEU A 231 -3.12 -10.39 16.61
N ALA A 232 -3.69 -9.66 17.57
CA ALA A 232 -4.91 -8.88 17.35
C ALA A 232 -4.75 -7.81 16.28
N ALA A 233 -3.64 -7.07 16.30
CA ALA A 233 -3.32 -6.08 15.27
C ALA A 233 -3.13 -6.73 13.89
N ALA A 234 -2.42 -7.85 13.81
CA ALA A 234 -2.15 -8.55 12.56
C ALA A 234 -3.43 -9.16 11.95
N THR A 235 -4.26 -9.81 12.76
CA THR A 235 -5.54 -10.41 12.32
C THR A 235 -6.52 -9.33 11.89
N SER A 236 -6.74 -8.29 12.69
CA SER A 236 -7.59 -7.16 12.33
C SER A 236 -7.13 -6.47 11.05
N LYS A 237 -5.81 -6.26 10.88
CA LYS A 237 -5.25 -5.65 9.67
C LYS A 237 -5.47 -6.54 8.45
N THR A 238 -5.28 -7.85 8.57
CA THR A 238 -5.49 -8.81 7.49
C THR A 238 -6.96 -8.87 7.07
N CYS A 239 -7.88 -8.91 8.02
CA CYS A 239 -9.32 -8.88 7.76
C CYS A 239 -9.73 -7.58 7.07
N ALA A 240 -9.32 -6.43 7.61
CA ALA A 240 -9.64 -5.13 7.05
C ALA A 240 -9.08 -4.96 5.63
N THR A 241 -7.83 -5.37 5.42
CA THR A 241 -7.19 -5.36 4.09
C THR A 241 -7.98 -6.22 3.12
N THR A 242 -8.40 -7.42 3.52
CA THR A 242 -9.19 -8.34 2.67
C THR A 242 -10.54 -7.73 2.30
N ILE A 243 -11.27 -7.16 3.26
CA ILE A 243 -12.58 -6.53 3.02
C ILE A 243 -12.45 -5.31 2.11
N ALA A 244 -11.45 -4.46 2.36
CA ALA A 244 -11.26 -3.24 1.58
C ALA A 244 -10.54 -3.50 0.24
N TYR A 245 -9.92 -4.67 0.04
CA TYR A 245 -9.02 -4.94 -1.08
C TYR A 245 -9.53 -4.56 -2.49
N PRO A 246 -10.84 -4.67 -2.82
CA PRO A 246 -11.35 -4.23 -4.13
C PRO A 246 -10.97 -2.79 -4.50
N HIS A 247 -10.84 -1.88 -3.52
CA HIS A 247 -10.42 -0.51 -3.80
C HIS A 247 -8.98 -0.44 -4.35
N GLU A 248 -8.09 -1.33 -3.91
CA GLU A 248 -6.71 -1.36 -4.37
C GLU A 248 -6.62 -1.79 -5.83
N VAL A 249 -7.36 -2.83 -6.22
CA VAL A 249 -7.41 -3.30 -7.61
C VAL A 249 -7.99 -2.20 -8.50
N VAL A 250 -9.14 -1.62 -8.11
CA VAL A 250 -9.76 -0.52 -8.85
C VAL A 250 -8.82 0.69 -8.97
N ARG A 251 -8.06 1.02 -7.92
CA ARG A 251 -7.05 2.08 -7.94
C ARG A 251 -5.97 1.82 -8.98
N THR A 252 -5.45 0.60 -9.05
CA THR A 252 -4.43 0.21 -10.03
C THR A 252 -5.01 0.28 -11.45
N ARG A 253 -6.21 -0.26 -11.69
CA ARG A 253 -6.91 -0.19 -12.99
C ARG A 253 -7.20 1.23 -13.46
N LEU A 254 -7.62 2.12 -12.56
CA LEU A 254 -7.85 3.53 -12.90
C LEU A 254 -6.56 4.28 -13.27
N ARG A 255 -5.40 3.82 -12.79
CA ARG A 255 -4.09 4.43 -13.08
C ARG A 255 -3.42 3.86 -14.34
N GLU A 256 -3.95 2.78 -14.89
CA GLU A 256 -3.50 2.23 -16.18
C GLU A 256 -3.59 3.26 -17.31
N GLU A 257 -2.75 3.06 -18.32
CA GLU A 257 -2.85 3.81 -19.57
C GLU A 257 -4.09 3.35 -20.36
N GLY A 258 -4.75 4.29 -21.04
CA GLY A 258 -5.96 4.03 -21.82
C GLY A 258 -7.20 4.72 -21.27
N THR A 259 -8.35 4.45 -21.88
CA THR A 259 -9.62 5.17 -21.61
C THR A 259 -10.74 4.28 -21.09
N LYS A 260 -10.45 2.98 -20.90
CA LYS A 260 -11.40 1.94 -20.47
C LYS A 260 -11.97 2.22 -19.07
N TYR A 261 -11.09 2.56 -18.13
CA TYR A 261 -11.44 2.80 -16.73
C TYR A 261 -11.52 4.31 -16.44
N ARG A 262 -12.72 4.82 -16.12
CA ARG A 262 -12.92 6.27 -15.88
C ARG A 262 -13.36 6.62 -14.46
N SER A 263 -14.23 5.81 -13.85
CA SER A 263 -14.73 6.05 -12.49
C SER A 263 -14.66 4.79 -11.62
N PHE A 264 -14.74 4.97 -10.30
CA PHE A 264 -14.64 3.87 -9.33
C PHE A 264 -15.71 2.80 -9.56
N PHE A 265 -16.99 3.18 -9.53
CA PHE A 265 -18.10 2.23 -9.67
C PHE A 265 -18.20 1.62 -11.07
N GLN A 266 -17.91 2.40 -12.12
CA GLN A 266 -17.82 1.87 -13.47
C GLN A 266 -16.73 0.82 -13.57
N THR A 267 -15.54 1.11 -13.04
CA THR A 267 -14.40 0.17 -13.06
C THR A 267 -14.69 -1.08 -12.25
N LEU A 268 -15.29 -0.93 -11.06
CA LEU A 268 -15.69 -2.05 -10.21
C LEU A 268 -16.69 -2.96 -10.95
N SER A 269 -17.76 -2.39 -11.52
CA SER A 269 -18.76 -3.14 -12.28
C SER A 269 -18.15 -3.82 -13.50
N LEU A 270 -17.27 -3.13 -14.22
CA LEU A 270 -16.64 -3.64 -15.43
C LEU A 270 -15.70 -4.81 -15.13
N ILE A 271 -14.91 -4.75 -14.05
CA ILE A 271 -14.05 -5.87 -13.62
C ILE A 271 -14.91 -7.11 -13.29
N VAL A 272 -16.01 -6.92 -12.55
CA VAL A 272 -16.89 -8.03 -12.17
C VAL A 272 -17.58 -8.64 -13.39
N GLN A 273 -18.01 -7.82 -14.35
CA GLN A 273 -18.69 -8.27 -15.56
C GLN A 273 -17.75 -8.97 -16.55
N GLU A 274 -16.55 -8.44 -16.78
CA GLU A 274 -15.62 -8.99 -17.79
C GLU A 274 -14.67 -10.05 -17.24
N GLU A 275 -14.22 -9.92 -15.98
CA GLU A 275 -13.18 -10.77 -15.40
C GLU A 275 -13.67 -11.59 -14.19
N GLY A 276 -14.90 -11.36 -13.73
CA GLY A 276 -15.49 -12.04 -12.57
C GLY A 276 -15.00 -11.54 -11.20
N TYR A 277 -15.65 -11.99 -10.13
CA TYR A 277 -15.39 -11.54 -8.75
C TYR A 277 -13.97 -11.85 -8.25
N GLY A 278 -13.37 -12.97 -8.66
CA GLY A 278 -12.01 -13.33 -8.26
C GLY A 278 -10.95 -12.30 -8.68
N SER A 279 -11.25 -11.52 -9.71
CA SER A 279 -10.34 -10.51 -10.26
C SER A 279 -10.16 -9.30 -9.34
N LEU A 280 -11.14 -9.03 -8.47
CA LEU A 280 -11.04 -7.99 -7.43
C LEU A 280 -10.04 -8.32 -6.32
N TYR A 281 -9.56 -9.57 -6.23
CA TYR A 281 -8.62 -10.04 -5.22
C TYR A 281 -7.24 -10.37 -5.80
N ARG A 282 -6.97 -9.99 -7.06
CA ARG A 282 -5.67 -10.23 -7.69
C ARG A 282 -4.55 -9.52 -6.95
N GLY A 283 -3.47 -10.24 -6.69
CA GLY A 283 -2.31 -9.74 -5.94
C GLY A 283 -2.50 -9.70 -4.42
N LEU A 284 -3.65 -10.10 -3.87
CA LEU A 284 -3.88 -10.07 -2.41
C LEU A 284 -2.84 -10.92 -1.68
N THR A 285 -2.58 -12.13 -2.19
CA THR A 285 -1.55 -13.02 -1.62
C THR A 285 -0.17 -12.35 -1.60
N THR A 286 0.25 -11.73 -2.71
CA THR A 286 1.53 -11.00 -2.77
C THR A 286 1.55 -9.83 -1.79
N HIS A 287 0.42 -9.13 -1.65
CA HIS A 287 0.30 -8.03 -0.72
C HIS A 287 0.47 -8.49 0.72
N LEU A 288 -0.25 -9.54 1.15
CA LEU A 288 -0.16 -10.08 2.51
C LEU A 288 1.24 -10.65 2.80
N VAL A 289 1.80 -11.43 1.87
CA VAL A 289 3.16 -11.98 2.01
C VAL A 289 4.19 -10.88 2.15
N ARG A 290 4.02 -9.73 1.48
CA ARG A 290 4.94 -8.59 1.59
C ARG A 290 4.92 -7.92 2.96
N GLN A 291 3.79 -7.90 3.66
CA GLN A 291 3.66 -7.15 4.93
C GLN A 291 4.63 -7.65 6.00
N ILE A 292 4.87 -8.97 6.05
CA ILE A 292 5.74 -9.62 7.03
C ILE A 292 7.21 -9.17 6.88
N PRO A 293 7.90 -9.38 5.74
CA PRO A 293 9.29 -8.95 5.57
C PRO A 293 9.42 -7.42 5.62
N ASN A 294 8.43 -6.66 5.13
CA ASN A 294 8.48 -5.20 5.22
C ASN A 294 8.56 -4.73 6.68
N THR A 295 7.73 -5.29 7.55
CA THR A 295 7.71 -4.94 8.97
C THR A 295 8.98 -5.40 9.67
N ALA A 296 9.45 -6.63 9.41
CA ALA A 296 10.67 -7.16 10.00
C ALA A 296 11.90 -6.32 9.62
N ILE A 297 12.05 -5.97 8.33
CA ILE A 297 13.16 -5.15 7.85
C ILE A 297 13.10 -3.75 8.45
N MET A 298 11.91 -3.14 8.50
CA MET A 298 11.73 -1.81 9.07
C MET A 298 12.14 -1.77 10.54
N MET A 299 11.69 -2.74 11.35
CA MET A 299 12.03 -2.82 12.77
C MET A 299 13.51 -3.12 12.98
N ALA A 300 14.07 -4.11 12.28
CA ALA A 300 15.50 -4.43 12.39
C ALA A 300 16.39 -3.25 12.01
N THR A 301 16.03 -2.52 10.95
CA THR A 301 16.77 -1.32 10.53
C THR A 301 16.60 -0.19 11.55
N TYR A 302 15.39 0.00 12.07
CA TYR A 302 15.12 1.01 13.09
C TYR A 302 15.97 0.77 14.35
N GLU A 303 15.95 -0.46 14.88
CA GLU A 303 16.74 -0.85 16.06
C GLU A 303 18.23 -0.68 15.82
N LEU A 304 18.74 -1.11 14.65
CA LEU A 304 20.13 -0.95 14.28
C LEU A 304 20.56 0.52 14.24
N VAL A 305 19.76 1.40 13.62
CA VAL A 305 20.08 2.83 13.51
C VAL A 305 20.02 3.51 14.88
N VAL A 306 19.02 3.17 15.71
CA VAL A 306 18.94 3.69 17.07
C VAL A 306 20.14 3.25 17.90
N TYR A 307 20.53 1.98 17.82
CA TYR A 307 21.70 1.44 18.52
C TYR A 307 22.99 2.18 18.12
N LEU A 308 23.20 2.42 16.82
CA LEU A 308 24.38 3.12 16.30
C LEU A 308 24.45 4.60 16.64
N LEU A 309 23.31 5.26 16.90
CA LEU A 309 23.25 6.71 17.18
C LEU A 309 23.17 7.05 18.67
N ASN A 310 22.76 6.07 19.49
CA ASN A 310 22.71 6.18 20.95
C ASN A 310 23.90 5.52 21.66
N GLY A 311 24.64 4.63 20.98
CA GLY A 311 25.97 4.18 21.39
C GLY A 311 27.03 5.22 21.10
#